data_AF-Q939E9-F1
#
_entry.id   AF-Q939E9-F1
#
_cell.length_a   1.000
_cell.length_b   1.000
_cell.length_c   1.000
_cell.angle_alpha   90.00
_cell.angle_beta   90.00
_cell.angle_gamma   90.00
#
_symmetry.space_group_name_H-M   'P 1'
#
loop_
_entity.id
_entity.type
_entity.pdbx_description
1 polymer ?
#
loop_
_entity_poly.entity_id
_entity_poly.type
_entity_poly.pdbx_seq_one_letter_code
_entity_poly.pdbx_strand_id
1 'polypeptide(L)'
;MNIEQELDWVKQSKNIDYLDLEVCFQLHDNFYIGDPNSHEQLQDEKYRETVKLPPFERVVPTMARTSEAIGHTNELASYYKNLIEKSVGRNKPFNEIRQYFWLRLWFWNTEEDVHVSFPWYDSLSEMQQLFSWLKGHPEEPYIDMDQGWQIEAVRIGENVHIRQSDPDCDEEYANVSVPFEVFFNKANEVENRAQQIITNLSKELGVDVWSKYLQDARFGTEKWQPNKKINQTKKADGFFSRLFKR
;
A
#
# COMPACT_ATOMS: atom_id res chain seq x y z
N MET A 1 -12.08 -2.81 34.71
CA MET A 1 -11.95 -1.49 34.07
C MET A 1 -13.37 -1.03 33.78
N ASN A 2 -13.73 0.18 34.20
CA ASN A 2 -15.12 0.65 34.12
C ASN A 2 -15.36 1.19 32.70
N ILE A 3 -16.36 0.69 31.98
CA ILE A 3 -16.66 1.07 30.58
C ILE A 3 -16.83 2.59 30.42
N GLU A 4 -17.30 3.27 31.47
CA GLU A 4 -17.44 4.74 31.49
C GLU A 4 -16.11 5.51 31.46
N GLN A 5 -14.99 4.92 31.93
CA GLN A 5 -13.65 5.52 31.83
C GLN A 5 -12.98 5.21 30.49
N GLU A 6 -13.41 4.15 29.79
CA GLU A 6 -12.76 3.61 28.59
C GLU A 6 -13.08 4.45 27.32
N LEU A 7 -14.15 5.26 27.37
CA LEU A 7 -14.62 6.09 26.25
C LEU A 7 -14.64 7.60 26.56
N ASP A 8 -13.90 8.07 27.57
CA ASP A 8 -13.87 9.51 27.90
C ASP A 8 -13.32 10.36 26.74
N TRP A 9 -12.49 9.77 25.87
CA TRP A 9 -11.95 10.41 24.68
C TRP A 9 -13.00 10.78 23.63
N VAL A 10 -14.11 10.04 23.57
CA VAL A 10 -15.24 10.30 22.65
C VAL A 10 -15.84 11.68 22.93
N LYS A 11 -15.95 12.07 24.20
CA LYS A 11 -16.48 13.37 24.62
C LYS A 11 -15.59 14.54 24.18
N GLN A 12 -14.33 14.25 23.88
CA GLN A 12 -13.31 15.21 23.49
C GLN A 12 -13.09 15.23 21.97
N SER A 13 -13.70 14.32 21.22
CA SER A 13 -13.56 14.24 19.77
C SER A 13 -13.99 15.55 19.09
N LYS A 14 -13.13 16.06 18.20
CA LYS A 14 -13.47 17.18 17.32
C LYS A 14 -14.48 16.71 16.27
N ASN A 15 -15.68 17.31 16.27
CA ASN A 15 -16.65 17.05 15.21
C ASN A 15 -16.18 17.67 13.90
N ILE A 16 -16.15 16.87 12.83
CA ILE A 16 -15.84 17.31 11.47
C ILE A 16 -16.86 16.70 10.51
N ASP A 17 -17.17 17.40 9.42
CA ASP A 17 -18.28 17.01 8.52
C ASP A 17 -17.95 15.79 7.66
N TYR A 18 -16.66 15.55 7.40
CA TYR A 18 -16.19 14.41 6.62
C TYR A 18 -14.75 14.06 6.96
N LEU A 19 -14.39 12.82 6.64
CA LEU A 19 -13.01 12.36 6.61
C LEU A 19 -12.82 11.62 5.28
N ASP A 20 -11.80 11.99 4.52
CA ASP A 20 -11.38 11.23 3.34
C ASP A 20 -10.65 9.97 3.77
N LEU A 21 -10.70 8.94 2.92
CA LEU A 21 -10.14 7.62 3.18
C LEU A 21 -9.58 7.08 1.87
N GLU A 22 -8.36 6.54 1.89
CA GLU A 22 -7.77 5.82 0.77
C GLU A 22 -6.93 4.63 1.25
N VAL A 23 -6.97 3.54 0.48
CA VAL A 23 -5.91 2.53 0.49
C VAL A 23 -4.82 3.00 -0.47
N CYS A 24 -3.57 2.97 -0.01
CA CYS A 24 -2.42 3.46 -0.74
C CYS A 24 -1.46 2.31 -1.02
N PHE A 25 -1.03 2.15 -2.27
CA PHE A 25 0.06 1.26 -2.64
C PHE A 25 1.39 1.98 -2.40
N GLN A 26 2.28 1.37 -1.61
CA GLN A 26 3.61 1.92 -1.40
C GLN A 26 4.46 1.77 -2.68
N LEU A 27 5.14 2.85 -3.04
CA LEU A 27 6.04 2.90 -4.17
C LEU A 27 7.42 3.36 -3.72
N HIS A 28 8.44 2.83 -4.38
CA HIS A 28 9.83 3.14 -4.13
C HIS A 28 10.49 3.52 -5.44
N ASP A 29 11.25 4.60 -5.41
CA ASP A 29 12.10 5.04 -6.53
C ASP A 29 13.45 4.33 -6.53
N ASN A 30 13.67 3.38 -5.62
CA ASN A 30 14.87 2.59 -5.52
C ASN A 30 14.61 1.13 -5.08
N PHE A 31 15.50 0.25 -5.50
CA PHE A 31 15.54 -1.17 -5.17
C PHE A 31 16.81 -1.46 -4.37
N TYR A 32 16.67 -1.98 -3.15
CA TYR A 32 17.79 -2.27 -2.27
C TYR A 32 18.47 -3.58 -2.65
N ILE A 33 19.78 -3.53 -2.89
CA ILE A 33 20.59 -4.68 -3.32
C ILE A 33 21.61 -5.14 -2.27
N GLY A 34 21.67 -4.47 -1.11
CA GLY A 34 22.59 -4.82 -0.02
C GLY A 34 22.09 -5.95 0.87
N ASP A 35 22.87 -6.21 1.92
CA ASP A 35 22.53 -7.12 3.02
C ASP A 35 21.54 -6.41 3.97
N PRO A 36 20.32 -6.96 4.18
CA PRO A 36 19.34 -6.36 5.08
C PRO A 36 19.79 -6.34 6.55
N ASN A 37 20.79 -7.14 6.94
CA ASN A 37 21.32 -7.18 8.31
C ASN A 37 22.51 -6.24 8.53
N SER A 38 22.96 -5.52 7.51
CA SER A 38 24.08 -4.60 7.60
C SER A 38 23.59 -3.15 7.70
N HIS A 39 23.64 -2.59 8.91
CA HIS A 39 23.26 -1.19 9.15
C HIS A 39 24.05 -0.21 8.27
N GLU A 40 25.34 -0.47 8.04
CA GLU A 40 26.19 0.34 7.16
C GLU A 40 25.66 0.34 5.72
N GLN A 41 25.28 -0.82 5.18
CA GLN A 41 24.77 -0.91 3.82
C GLN A 41 23.39 -0.29 3.65
N LEU A 42 22.53 -0.36 4.67
CA LEU A 42 21.20 0.24 4.65
C LEU A 42 21.25 1.77 4.46
N GLN A 43 22.30 2.41 4.98
CA GLN A 43 22.51 3.86 4.90
C GLN A 43 23.28 4.29 3.64
N ASP A 44 23.92 3.35 2.93
CA ASP A 44 24.77 3.66 1.78
C ASP A 44 23.99 3.58 0.46
N GLU A 45 23.91 4.70 -0.24
CA GLU A 45 23.20 4.85 -1.51
C GLU A 45 23.71 3.92 -2.61
N LYS A 46 24.97 3.45 -2.55
CA LYS A 46 25.51 2.52 -3.56
C LYS A 46 24.78 1.17 -3.59
N TYR A 47 24.06 0.83 -2.51
CA TYR A 47 23.20 -0.36 -2.44
C TYR A 47 21.75 -0.09 -2.86
N ARG A 48 21.48 1.06 -3.49
CA ARG A 48 20.14 1.43 -4.00
C ARG A 48 20.19 1.61 -5.50
N GLU A 49 19.57 0.70 -6.23
CA GLU A 49 19.37 0.88 -7.67
C GLU A 49 18.13 1.71 -7.95
N THR A 50 18.21 2.72 -8.81
CA THR A 50 17.03 3.48 -9.21
C THR A 50 15.96 2.59 -9.86
N VAL A 51 14.70 2.88 -9.51
CA VAL A 51 13.48 2.30 -10.08
C VAL A 51 12.63 3.45 -10.61
N LYS A 52 12.19 3.34 -11.86
CA LYS A 52 11.29 4.34 -12.44
C LYS A 52 9.90 4.16 -11.83
N LEU A 53 9.41 5.20 -11.17
CA LEU A 53 8.04 5.23 -10.65
C LEU A 53 7.00 5.15 -11.80
N PRO A 54 5.76 4.69 -11.54
CA PRO A 54 4.71 4.62 -12.55
C PRO A 54 4.42 6.01 -13.15
N PRO A 55 4.20 6.14 -14.48
CA PRO A 55 4.03 7.43 -15.15
C PRO A 55 2.58 7.96 -15.11
N PHE A 56 2.01 8.12 -13.91
CA PHE A 56 0.73 8.80 -13.69
C PHE A 56 0.84 9.77 -12.52
N GLU A 57 -0.03 10.79 -12.50
CA GLU A 57 -0.02 11.83 -11.46
C GLU A 57 -0.39 11.24 -10.10
N ARG A 58 0.34 11.67 -9.07
CA ARG A 58 0.13 11.29 -7.68
C ARG A 58 0.34 12.50 -6.79
N VAL A 59 -0.47 12.63 -5.75
CA VAL A 59 -0.27 13.69 -4.74
C VAL A 59 1.04 13.49 -3.99
N VAL A 60 1.36 12.23 -3.63
CA VAL A 60 2.66 11.86 -3.06
C VAL A 60 3.39 10.94 -4.04
N PRO A 61 4.57 11.30 -4.56
CA PRO A 61 5.23 10.52 -5.62
C PRO A 61 5.42 9.03 -5.30
N THR A 62 5.66 8.70 -4.02
CA THR A 62 5.93 7.35 -3.49
C THR A 62 4.68 6.63 -2.96
N MET A 63 3.48 7.15 -3.21
CA MET A 63 2.23 6.47 -2.84
C MET A 63 1.21 6.59 -3.97
N ALA A 64 0.64 5.48 -4.42
CA ALA A 64 -0.51 5.50 -5.32
C ALA A 64 -1.79 5.22 -4.54
N ARG A 65 -2.65 6.21 -4.40
CA ARG A 65 -4.00 6.04 -3.83
C ARG A 65 -4.85 5.20 -4.78
N THR A 66 -5.85 4.48 -4.26
CA THR A 66 -6.74 3.69 -5.15
C THR A 66 -7.46 4.58 -6.16
N SER A 67 -7.86 5.80 -5.79
CA SER A 67 -8.46 6.80 -6.70
C SER A 67 -7.54 7.19 -7.85
N GLU A 68 -6.23 7.28 -7.60
CA GLU A 68 -5.24 7.57 -8.63
C GLU A 68 -4.96 6.33 -9.50
N ALA A 69 -4.88 5.14 -8.89
CA ALA A 69 -4.44 3.93 -9.57
C ALA A 69 -5.53 3.23 -10.42
N ILE A 70 -6.82 3.46 -10.16
CA ILE A 70 -7.91 2.68 -10.79
C ILE A 70 -7.94 2.76 -12.33
N GLY A 71 -7.50 3.87 -12.92
CA GLY A 71 -7.35 4.06 -14.36
C GLY A 71 -5.96 3.70 -14.92
N HIS A 72 -5.00 3.38 -14.04
CA HIS A 72 -3.57 3.25 -14.35
C HIS A 72 -2.98 1.92 -13.86
N THR A 73 -3.81 0.87 -13.82
CA THR A 73 -3.41 -0.46 -13.32
C THR A 73 -2.33 -1.11 -14.19
N ASN A 74 -2.28 -0.80 -15.48
CA ASN A 74 -1.25 -1.32 -16.39
C ASN A 74 0.14 -0.70 -16.11
N GLU A 75 0.17 0.61 -15.86
CA GLU A 75 1.35 1.36 -15.48
C GLU A 75 1.87 0.88 -14.11
N LEU A 76 0.96 0.68 -13.16
CA LEU A 76 1.27 0.13 -11.84
C LEU A 76 1.78 -1.32 -11.92
N ALA A 77 1.15 -2.17 -12.74
CA ALA A 77 1.63 -3.53 -13.00
C ALA A 77 3.03 -3.53 -13.65
N SER A 78 3.29 -2.62 -14.58
CA SER A 78 4.60 -2.49 -15.24
C SER A 78 5.70 -2.11 -14.25
N TYR A 79 5.39 -1.23 -13.30
CA TYR A 79 6.28 -0.89 -12.19
C TYR A 79 6.59 -2.12 -11.32
N TYR A 80 5.57 -2.89 -10.90
CA TYR A 80 5.80 -4.10 -10.09
C TYR A 80 6.57 -5.18 -10.86
N LYS A 81 6.29 -5.37 -12.16
CA LYS A 81 7.07 -6.28 -13.02
C LYS A 81 8.56 -5.89 -13.05
N ASN A 82 8.88 -4.59 -13.11
CA ASN A 82 10.26 -4.11 -13.06
C ASN A 82 10.96 -4.48 -11.73
N LEU A 83 10.29 -4.29 -10.60
CA LEU A 83 10.80 -4.69 -9.29
C LEU A 83 11.06 -6.19 -9.21
N ILE A 84 10.12 -6.99 -9.72
CA ILE A 84 10.25 -8.46 -9.73
C ILE A 84 11.42 -8.88 -10.62
N GLU A 85 11.56 -8.30 -11.82
CA GLU A 85 12.69 -8.57 -12.71
C GLU A 85 14.05 -8.24 -12.06
N LYS A 86 14.13 -7.12 -11.34
CA LYS A 86 15.32 -6.78 -10.54
C LYS A 86 15.58 -7.82 -9.45
N SER A 87 14.55 -8.21 -8.71
CA SER A 87 14.65 -9.23 -7.66
C SER A 87 15.19 -10.55 -8.19
N VAL A 88 14.62 -11.07 -9.28
CA VAL A 88 15.07 -12.35 -9.87
C VAL A 88 16.48 -12.19 -10.46
N GLY A 89 16.80 -11.05 -11.08
CA GLY A 89 18.17 -10.74 -11.56
C GLY A 89 19.22 -10.72 -10.44
N ARG A 90 18.81 -10.48 -9.19
CA ARG A 90 19.66 -10.46 -8.00
C ARG A 90 19.51 -11.69 -7.11
N ASN A 91 18.73 -12.69 -7.54
CA ASN A 91 18.41 -13.88 -6.75
C ASN A 91 17.83 -13.54 -5.35
N LYS A 92 17.06 -12.46 -5.25
CA LYS A 92 16.33 -12.11 -4.04
C LYS A 92 14.96 -12.81 -4.05
N PRO A 93 14.63 -13.62 -3.02
CA PRO A 93 13.32 -14.26 -2.90
C PRO A 93 12.23 -13.22 -2.53
N PHE A 94 10.96 -13.60 -2.70
CA PHE A 94 9.83 -12.71 -2.42
C PHE A 94 9.87 -12.09 -1.02
N ASN A 95 10.20 -12.90 0.00
CA ASN A 95 10.24 -12.41 1.38
C ASN A 95 11.26 -11.28 1.62
N GLU A 96 12.31 -11.15 0.80
CA GLU A 96 13.27 -10.03 0.88
C GLU A 96 12.81 -8.76 0.15
N ILE A 97 11.72 -8.84 -0.62
CA ILE A 97 11.17 -7.73 -1.41
C ILE A 97 9.71 -7.40 -1.04
N ARG A 98 9.13 -8.07 -0.05
CA ARG A 98 7.73 -7.91 0.35
C ARG A 98 7.35 -6.47 0.68
N GLN A 99 8.30 -5.70 1.23
CA GLN A 99 8.13 -4.29 1.57
C GLN A 99 7.77 -3.41 0.37
N TYR A 100 8.14 -3.81 -0.84
CA TYR A 100 7.74 -3.08 -2.05
C TYR A 100 6.25 -3.25 -2.39
N PHE A 101 5.56 -4.20 -1.75
CA PHE A 101 4.15 -4.53 -1.98
C PHE A 101 3.25 -4.07 -0.82
N TRP A 102 3.79 -3.39 0.18
CA TRP A 102 3.02 -2.89 1.30
C TRP A 102 1.92 -1.93 0.90
N LEU A 103 0.87 -1.94 1.70
CA LEU A 103 -0.29 -1.08 1.60
C LEU A 103 -0.35 -0.16 2.83
N ARG A 104 -1.04 0.97 2.72
CA ARG A 104 -1.37 1.82 3.87
C ARG A 104 -2.79 2.31 3.80
N LEU A 105 -3.45 2.32 4.94
CA LEU A 105 -4.73 2.95 5.11
C LEU A 105 -4.49 4.38 5.61
N TRP A 106 -5.09 5.36 4.94
CA TRP A 106 -4.86 6.76 5.27
C TRP A 106 -6.17 7.53 5.28
N PHE A 107 -6.43 8.22 6.39
CA PHE A 107 -7.53 9.16 6.50
C PHE A 107 -7.03 10.59 6.65
N TRP A 108 -7.74 11.53 6.06
CA TRP A 108 -7.40 12.95 6.21
C TRP A 108 -8.60 13.86 6.03
N ASN A 109 -8.50 15.07 6.55
CA ASN A 109 -9.34 16.20 6.19
C ASN A 109 -8.42 17.42 6.08
N THR A 110 -8.32 18.00 4.88
CA THR A 110 -7.41 19.13 4.62
C THR A 110 -7.93 20.44 5.20
N GLU A 111 -9.24 20.62 5.30
CA GLU A 111 -9.86 21.83 5.83
C GLU A 111 -9.66 21.95 7.34
N GLU A 112 -9.69 20.81 8.03
CA GLU A 112 -9.63 20.71 9.49
C GLU A 112 -8.24 20.33 10.03
N ASP A 113 -7.25 20.19 9.14
CA ASP A 113 -5.86 19.76 9.42
C ASP A 113 -5.80 18.45 10.22
N VAL A 114 -6.61 17.46 9.81
CA VAL A 114 -6.69 16.15 10.45
C VAL A 114 -6.00 15.12 9.58
N HIS A 115 -5.11 14.32 10.17
CA HIS A 115 -4.47 13.19 9.53
C HIS A 115 -4.50 11.99 10.46
N VAL A 116 -5.14 10.90 10.01
CA VAL A 116 -5.11 9.61 10.69
C VAL A 116 -4.36 8.62 9.83
N SER A 117 -3.23 8.13 10.29
CA SER A 117 -2.38 7.22 9.51
C SER A 117 -2.17 5.90 10.21
N PHE A 118 -2.54 4.82 9.55
CA PHE A 118 -2.18 3.48 9.99
C PHE A 118 -0.71 3.16 9.66
N PRO A 119 -0.12 2.15 10.32
CA PRO A 119 1.16 1.59 9.89
C PRO A 119 1.07 1.00 8.47
N TRP A 120 2.24 0.61 7.94
CA TRP A 120 2.28 -0.14 6.68
C TRP A 120 1.82 -1.58 6.93
N TYR A 121 0.90 -2.05 6.11
CA TYR A 121 0.37 -3.40 6.18
C TYR A 121 1.00 -4.29 5.11
N ASP A 122 1.25 -5.55 5.47
CA ASP A 122 1.68 -6.58 4.53
C ASP A 122 0.56 -6.92 3.53
N SER A 123 -0.72 -6.74 3.93
CA SER A 123 -1.88 -7.16 3.14
C SER A 123 -3.14 -6.32 3.35
N LEU A 124 -4.06 -6.39 2.37
CA LEU A 124 -5.41 -5.82 2.47
C LEU A 124 -6.22 -6.47 3.59
N SER A 125 -5.97 -7.75 3.91
CA SER A 125 -6.72 -8.46 4.95
C SER A 125 -6.59 -7.84 6.35
N GLU A 126 -5.50 -7.14 6.62
CA GLU A 126 -5.32 -6.40 7.86
C GLU A 126 -6.26 -5.19 7.91
N MET A 127 -6.36 -4.43 6.81
CA MET A 127 -7.32 -3.32 6.66
C MET A 127 -8.78 -3.78 6.64
N GLN A 128 -9.05 -4.98 6.11
CA GLN A 128 -10.39 -5.56 6.04
C GLN A 128 -11.00 -5.79 7.44
N GLN A 129 -10.20 -5.82 8.50
CA GLN A 129 -10.72 -5.87 9.87
C GLN A 129 -11.54 -4.62 10.19
N LEU A 130 -11.02 -3.42 9.86
CA LEU A 130 -11.77 -2.17 10.01
C LEU A 130 -13.02 -2.16 9.13
N PHE A 131 -12.90 -2.53 7.85
CA PHE A 131 -14.05 -2.53 6.94
C PHE A 131 -15.14 -3.51 7.38
N SER A 132 -14.75 -4.67 7.91
CA SER A 132 -15.67 -5.65 8.46
C SER A 132 -16.34 -5.15 9.75
N TRP A 133 -15.57 -4.50 10.62
CA TRP A 133 -16.10 -3.87 11.83
C TRP A 133 -17.15 -2.81 11.50
N LEU A 134 -16.85 -1.90 10.55
CA LEU A 134 -17.79 -0.89 10.07
C LEU A 134 -19.12 -1.46 9.57
N LYS A 135 -19.11 -2.64 8.93
CA LYS A 135 -20.30 -3.31 8.38
C LYS A 135 -21.10 -4.10 9.42
N GLY A 136 -20.44 -4.58 10.47
CA GLY A 136 -21.00 -5.57 11.39
C GLY A 136 -21.43 -4.96 12.71
N HIS A 137 -20.46 -4.46 13.47
CA HIS A 137 -20.61 -4.09 14.88
C HIS A 137 -19.92 -2.75 15.19
N PRO A 138 -20.21 -1.67 14.46
CA PRO A 138 -19.52 -0.40 14.65
C PRO A 138 -19.75 0.21 16.05
N GLU A 139 -20.79 -0.21 16.77
CA GLU A 139 -21.06 0.22 18.15
C GLU A 139 -20.13 -0.46 19.18
N GLU A 140 -19.45 -1.55 18.82
CA GLU A 140 -18.42 -2.17 19.66
C GLU A 140 -17.07 -1.45 19.46
N PRO A 141 -16.25 -1.26 20.50
CA PRO A 141 -14.93 -0.65 20.34
C PRO A 141 -14.03 -1.46 19.39
N TYR A 142 -13.50 -0.80 18.37
CA TYR A 142 -12.42 -1.29 17.52
C TYR A 142 -11.09 -0.77 18.03
N ILE A 143 -10.08 -1.65 18.06
CA ILE A 143 -8.71 -1.31 18.42
C ILE A 143 -7.78 -2.00 17.43
N ASP A 144 -6.93 -1.21 16.76
CA ASP A 144 -5.78 -1.69 15.99
C ASP A 144 -4.52 -1.11 16.62
N MET A 145 -3.57 -1.96 16.97
CA MET A 145 -2.32 -1.54 17.63
C MET A 145 -1.14 -2.25 16.99
N ASP A 146 -0.22 -1.47 16.42
CA ASP A 146 1.01 -2.00 15.84
C ASP A 146 2.12 -0.92 15.82
N GLN A 147 3.36 -1.36 16.07
CA GLN A 147 4.59 -0.53 16.02
C GLN A 147 4.50 0.84 16.73
N GLY A 148 3.91 0.91 17.92
CA GLY A 148 3.79 2.18 18.68
C GLY A 148 2.64 3.08 18.21
N TRP A 149 1.77 2.57 17.33
CA TRP A 149 0.54 3.24 16.93
C TRP A 149 -0.66 2.50 17.48
N GLN A 150 -1.64 3.25 17.98
CA GLN A 150 -2.95 2.73 18.35
C GLN A 150 -4.03 3.54 17.63
N ILE A 151 -4.94 2.83 16.96
CA ILE A 151 -6.16 3.37 16.39
C ILE A 151 -7.34 2.78 17.14
N GLU A 152 -8.18 3.65 17.67
CA GLU A 152 -9.44 3.29 18.30
C GLU A 152 -10.60 3.86 17.50
N ALA A 153 -11.68 3.10 17.38
CA ALA A 153 -12.91 3.59 16.80
C ALA A 153 -14.15 3.04 17.49
N VAL A 154 -15.20 3.86 17.58
CA VAL A 154 -16.50 3.45 18.09
C VAL A 154 -17.60 4.33 17.51
N ARG A 155 -18.71 3.73 17.11
CA ARG A 155 -19.91 4.46 16.70
C ARG A 155 -20.78 4.74 17.92
N ILE A 156 -21.14 6.01 18.09
CA ILE A 156 -22.10 6.45 19.10
C ILE A 156 -23.15 7.30 18.41
N GLY A 157 -24.38 6.77 18.32
CA GLY A 157 -25.46 7.41 17.59
C GLY A 157 -25.18 7.48 16.08
N GLU A 158 -25.25 8.68 15.52
CA GLU A 158 -25.07 8.92 14.08
C GLU A 158 -23.61 9.12 13.66
N ASN A 159 -22.69 9.21 14.64
CA ASN A 159 -21.29 9.50 14.39
C ASN A 159 -20.40 8.30 14.71
N VAL A 160 -19.32 8.17 13.96
CA VAL A 160 -18.17 7.34 14.32
C VAL A 160 -17.06 8.22 14.86
N HIS A 161 -16.56 7.84 16.03
CA HIS A 161 -15.43 8.45 16.70
C HIS A 161 -14.19 7.66 16.33
N ILE A 162 -13.12 8.34 15.96
CA ILE A 162 -11.84 7.75 15.57
C ILE A 162 -10.74 8.50 16.33
N ARG A 163 -9.89 7.76 17.04
CA ARG A 163 -8.73 8.27 17.74
C ARG A 163 -7.46 7.58 17.27
N GLN A 164 -6.40 8.36 17.16
CA GLN A 164 -5.05 7.89 16.95
C GLN A 164 -4.14 8.41 18.07
N SER A 165 -3.42 7.49 18.70
CA SER A 165 -2.46 7.79 19.76
C SER A 165 -1.22 6.90 19.68
N ASP A 166 -0.18 7.29 20.41
CA ASP A 166 0.96 6.43 20.77
C ASP A 166 0.84 6.08 22.26
N PRO A 167 0.53 4.82 22.61
CA PRO A 167 0.37 4.39 23.98
C PRO A 167 1.69 4.34 24.77
N ASP A 168 2.85 4.35 24.10
CA ASP A 168 4.16 4.30 24.75
C ASP A 168 4.60 5.68 25.26
N CYS A 169 4.09 6.77 24.66
CA CYS A 169 4.43 8.15 25.05
C CYS A 169 3.24 9.04 25.45
N ASP A 170 2.03 8.47 25.57
CA ASP A 170 0.78 9.18 25.90
C ASP A 170 0.49 10.35 24.92
N GLU A 171 0.96 10.27 23.67
CA GLU A 171 0.74 11.30 22.64
C GLU A 171 -0.55 11.00 21.86
N GLU A 172 -1.43 12.00 21.75
CA GLU A 172 -2.64 11.93 20.90
C GLU A 172 -2.39 12.71 19.61
N TYR A 173 -2.47 12.02 18.47
CA TYR A 173 -2.24 12.62 17.16
C TYR A 173 -3.53 13.11 16.50
N ALA A 174 -4.65 12.40 16.73
CA ALA A 174 -5.95 12.79 16.21
C ALA A 174 -7.08 12.21 17.07
N ASN A 175 -8.15 12.97 17.26
CA ASN A 175 -9.36 12.50 17.92
C ASN A 175 -10.57 13.23 17.31
N VAL A 176 -11.31 12.53 16.46
CA VAL A 176 -12.35 13.12 15.61
C VAL A 176 -13.65 12.32 15.65
N SER A 177 -14.75 13.02 15.36
CA SER A 177 -16.09 12.48 15.24
C SER A 177 -16.65 12.88 13.89
N VAL A 178 -17.08 11.91 13.09
CA VAL A 178 -17.60 12.12 11.74
C VAL A 178 -18.94 11.42 11.52
N PRO A 179 -19.80 11.92 10.61
CA PRO A 179 -21.05 11.23 10.27
C PRO A 179 -20.78 9.81 9.76
N PHE A 180 -21.34 8.81 10.45
CA PHE A 180 -21.07 7.39 10.19
C PHE A 180 -21.43 6.99 8.76
N GLU A 181 -22.62 7.38 8.28
CA GLU A 181 -23.08 7.02 6.95
C GLU A 181 -22.17 7.55 5.84
N VAL A 182 -21.62 8.76 6.02
CA VAL A 182 -20.69 9.37 5.04
C VAL A 182 -19.37 8.59 5.03
N PHE A 183 -18.81 8.33 6.21
CA PHE A 183 -17.56 7.60 6.35
C PHE A 183 -17.68 6.14 5.86
N PHE A 184 -18.77 5.46 6.22
CA PHE A 184 -19.07 4.08 5.83
C PHE A 184 -19.17 3.92 4.31
N ASN A 185 -19.88 4.82 3.63
CA ASN A 185 -20.00 4.78 2.18
C ASN A 185 -18.65 4.96 1.49
N LYS A 186 -17.80 5.88 1.96
CA LYS A 186 -16.43 6.05 1.46
C LYS A 186 -15.57 4.81 1.70
N ALA A 187 -15.64 4.22 2.90
CA ALA A 187 -14.91 3.01 3.24
C ALA A 187 -15.27 1.84 2.31
N ASN A 188 -16.56 1.62 2.06
CA ASN A 188 -17.03 0.60 1.10
C ASN A 188 -16.55 0.86 -0.33
N GLU A 189 -16.59 2.10 -0.79
CA GLU A 189 -16.10 2.45 -2.13
C GLU A 189 -14.61 2.14 -2.28
N VAL A 190 -13.81 2.55 -1.30
CA VAL A 190 -12.36 2.36 -1.33
C VAL A 190 -11.98 0.89 -1.22
N GLU A 191 -12.63 0.11 -0.35
CA GLU A 191 -12.38 -1.33 -0.24
C GLU A 191 -12.64 -2.04 -1.57
N ASN A 192 -13.78 -1.73 -2.22
CA ASN A 192 -14.12 -2.29 -3.52
C ASN A 192 -13.09 -1.90 -4.59
N ARG A 193 -12.66 -0.62 -4.59
CA ARG A 193 -11.66 -0.11 -5.53
C ARG A 193 -10.30 -0.79 -5.33
N ALA A 194 -9.86 -0.95 -4.08
CA ALA A 194 -8.64 -1.68 -3.72
C ALA A 194 -8.69 -3.13 -4.23
N GLN A 195 -9.79 -3.83 -3.95
CA GLN A 195 -9.98 -5.23 -4.36
C GLN A 195 -9.96 -5.40 -5.88
N GLN A 196 -10.54 -4.45 -6.62
CA GLN A 196 -10.52 -4.43 -8.08
C GLN A 196 -9.10 -4.23 -8.63
N ILE A 197 -8.35 -3.26 -8.07
CA ILE A 197 -6.96 -3.00 -8.48
C ILE A 197 -6.09 -4.21 -8.19
N ILE A 198 -6.14 -4.76 -6.97
CA ILE A 198 -5.39 -5.96 -6.58
C ILE A 198 -5.72 -7.12 -7.51
N THR A 199 -6.99 -7.35 -7.81
CA THR A 199 -7.41 -8.41 -8.75
C THR A 199 -6.76 -8.26 -10.13
N ASN A 200 -6.68 -7.03 -10.64
CA ASN A 200 -6.04 -6.75 -11.93
C ASN A 200 -4.52 -6.92 -11.88
N LEU A 201 -3.88 -6.41 -10.82
CA LEU A 201 -2.44 -6.58 -10.62
C LEU A 201 -2.07 -8.06 -10.48
N SER A 202 -2.82 -8.83 -9.70
CA SER A 202 -2.62 -10.26 -9.51
C SER A 202 -2.73 -11.05 -10.82
N LYS A 203 -3.67 -10.68 -11.70
CA LYS A 203 -3.77 -11.25 -13.06
C LYS A 203 -2.53 -10.94 -13.91
N GLU A 204 -2.03 -9.71 -13.83
CA GLU A 204 -0.86 -9.27 -14.60
C GLU A 204 0.46 -9.87 -14.10
N LEU A 205 0.56 -10.12 -12.80
CA LEU A 205 1.74 -10.69 -12.15
C LEU A 205 1.71 -12.22 -12.02
N GLY A 206 0.54 -12.83 -12.15
CA GLY A 206 0.31 -14.28 -12.02
C GLY A 206 0.19 -14.78 -10.58
N VAL A 207 0.24 -13.89 -9.59
CA VAL A 207 0.12 -14.20 -8.16
C VAL A 207 -0.47 -13.00 -7.41
N ASP A 208 -1.27 -13.29 -6.40
CA ASP A 208 -1.83 -12.28 -5.50
C ASP A 208 -1.00 -12.16 -4.23
N VAL A 209 -0.23 -11.07 -4.13
CA VAL A 209 0.65 -10.78 -3.00
C VAL A 209 0.10 -9.73 -2.04
N TRP A 210 -1.09 -9.19 -2.32
CA TRP A 210 -1.67 -8.09 -1.54
C TRP A 210 -2.88 -8.53 -0.73
N SER A 211 -3.66 -9.52 -1.19
CA SER A 211 -4.91 -9.85 -0.49
C SER A 211 -4.66 -10.44 0.90
N LYS A 212 -3.60 -11.23 1.08
CA LYS A 212 -3.26 -11.92 2.34
C LYS A 212 -1.75 -12.07 2.46
N TYR A 213 -1.27 -12.26 3.69
CA TYR A 213 0.11 -12.61 3.96
C TYR A 213 0.55 -13.85 3.18
N LEU A 214 1.69 -13.75 2.50
CA LEU A 214 2.34 -14.85 1.80
C LEU A 214 3.79 -14.98 2.22
N GLN A 215 4.21 -16.21 2.51
CA GLN A 215 5.61 -16.51 2.85
C GLN A 215 6.51 -16.58 1.60
N ASP A 216 5.96 -17.01 0.46
CA ASP A 216 6.67 -17.11 -0.82
C ASP A 216 5.69 -16.82 -1.98
N ALA A 217 6.22 -16.33 -3.10
CA ALA A 217 5.44 -15.99 -4.28
C ALA A 217 6.18 -16.40 -5.55
N ARG A 218 5.46 -17.06 -6.47
CA ARG A 218 5.96 -17.40 -7.80
C ARG A 218 5.30 -16.50 -8.83
N PHE A 219 6.05 -15.52 -9.30
CA PHE A 219 5.59 -14.58 -10.32
C PHE A 219 5.69 -15.16 -11.72
N GLY A 220 4.76 -14.74 -12.58
CA GLY A 220 4.74 -15.09 -13.99
C GLY A 220 3.36 -15.51 -14.47
N THR A 221 3.03 -15.13 -15.69
CA THR A 221 1.84 -15.52 -16.46
C THR A 221 2.26 -16.25 -17.73
N GLU A 222 1.30 -16.70 -18.54
CA GLU A 222 1.62 -17.25 -19.87
C GLU A 222 2.30 -16.20 -20.79
N LYS A 223 1.94 -14.93 -20.62
CA LYS A 223 2.40 -13.81 -21.47
C LYS A 223 3.67 -13.13 -20.96
N TRP A 224 3.97 -13.24 -19.66
CA TRP A 224 5.14 -12.62 -19.04
C TRP A 224 5.76 -13.58 -18.04
N GLN A 225 7.09 -13.72 -18.09
CA GLN A 225 7.83 -14.52 -17.12
C GLN A 225 9.05 -13.70 -16.71
N PRO A 226 9.30 -13.50 -15.41
CA PRO A 226 10.50 -12.80 -14.96
C PRO A 226 11.74 -13.58 -15.44
N ASN A 227 12.78 -12.88 -15.88
CA ASN A 227 14.00 -13.46 -16.47
C ASN A 227 13.82 -14.28 -17.77
N LYS A 228 12.69 -14.18 -18.48
CA LYS A 228 12.66 -14.62 -19.88
C LYS A 228 13.57 -13.68 -20.66
N LYS A 229 14.83 -14.10 -20.91
CA LYS A 229 15.70 -13.43 -21.87
C LYS A 229 14.88 -13.29 -23.13
N ILE A 230 14.42 -12.07 -23.43
CA ILE A 230 13.89 -11.76 -24.75
C ILE A 230 15.09 -12.06 -25.64
N ASN A 231 15.03 -13.18 -26.37
CA ASN A 231 15.91 -13.41 -27.48
C ASN A 231 15.61 -12.27 -28.45
N GLN A 232 16.28 -11.13 -28.25
CA GLN A 232 16.52 -10.16 -29.28
C GLN A 232 17.30 -10.95 -30.32
N THR A 233 16.57 -11.58 -31.22
CA THR A 233 17.10 -12.04 -32.47
C THR A 233 17.73 -10.79 -33.06
N LYS A 234 19.06 -10.73 -32.99
CA LYS A 234 19.86 -9.86 -33.82
C LYS A 234 19.42 -10.16 -35.25
N LYS A 235 18.44 -9.42 -35.76
CA LYS A 235 18.46 -9.03 -37.16
C LYS A 235 19.66 -8.10 -37.29
N ALA A 236 20.85 -8.69 -37.27
CA ALA A 236 22.00 -8.12 -37.93
C ALA A 236 21.60 -8.14 -39.39
N ASP A 237 21.08 -7.01 -39.86
CA ASP A 237 20.89 -6.73 -41.25
C ASP A 237 22.18 -7.13 -41.98
N GLY A 238 22.06 -8.12 -42.86
CA GLY A 238 23.08 -8.52 -43.81
C GLY A 238 23.28 -7.44 -44.88
N PHE A 239 23.64 -6.23 -44.46
CA PHE A 239 23.81 -5.07 -45.32
C PHE A 239 25.28 -4.72 -45.63
N PHE A 240 26.25 -5.44 -45.04
CA PHE A 240 27.69 -5.14 -45.20
C PHE A 240 28.56 -6.25 -45.82
N SER A 241 28.00 -7.18 -46.60
CA SER A 241 28.81 -8.21 -47.31
C SER A 241 28.97 -8.00 -48.82
N ARG A 242 28.69 -6.79 -49.37
CA ARG A 242 28.84 -6.50 -50.82
C ARG A 242 29.81 -5.36 -51.18
N LEU A 243 30.84 -5.11 -50.38
CA LEU A 243 31.82 -4.05 -50.70
C LEU A 243 33.27 -4.48 -50.89
N PHE A 244 33.59 -5.78 -50.90
CA PHE A 244 34.90 -6.25 -51.33
C PHE A 244 34.80 -7.44 -52.29
N LYS A 245 34.44 -7.13 -53.53
CA LYS A 245 34.87 -7.87 -54.71
C LYS A 245 35.24 -6.88 -55.79
N ARG A 246 36.53 -6.55 -55.86
CA ARG A 246 37.29 -6.26 -57.08
C ARG A 246 38.77 -6.41 -56.78
#